data_AF-A0A7G9Z321-F1
#
_entry.id   AF-A0A7G9Z321-F1
#
_cell.length_a   1.000
_cell.length_b   1.000
_cell.length_c   1.000
_cell.angle_alpha   90.00
_cell.angle_beta   90.00
_cell.angle_gamma   90.00
#
_symmetry.space_group_name_H-M   'P 1'
#
loop_
_entity.id
_entity.type
_entity.pdbx_description
1 polymer ?
#
loop_
_entity_poly.entity_id
_entity_poly.type
_entity_poly.pdbx_seq_one_letter_code
_entity_poly.pdbx_strand_id
1 'polypeptide(L)'
;MNHKELMKRFLDLEDEEEEIVEAWALFIAVQKVFRDAEAGIISKRERDKVQRDFIKHMRKNKLGMQDEEDTLKAHEVAIIKEGGAKNELKPLSIFDIWLIADFKDVCAAYVADDLSSVEGVPDMIIKFLRDPSVDGRMKERLIEKDIGRGEKLLNTVIGYIPTDENAHLLLVELYDREERHVEAEAEYKRFLSKTDDEVGWANYGHFLEKRGRYADSLDAFKNSLARCERAGKEEYRGFLDAVKDSIDRVERMKNLEGEAAIKAREYQEAEWLIDDIREFAEKRFEKELAKAEAEYKEERDLEAIMLEDAFDFINWFVFNRKLKDGKTPGLVYAEENGLSSDLMERIEGLGNPVAGNFEGVGVDHAAFKLMVKDMATETEYTLMGNVPELIEGQTFVGNIYPWADFYLTGGGLKVHDEESSQSINKR
;
A
#
# COMPACT_ATOMS: atom_id res chain seq x y z
N MET A 1 35.19 -0.93 -3.11
CA MET A 1 34.53 -2.27 -3.16
C MET A 1 34.24 -2.63 -4.61
N ASN A 2 34.56 -3.86 -5.05
CA ASN A 2 34.23 -4.30 -6.41
C ASN A 2 32.74 -4.72 -6.50
N HIS A 3 32.18 -4.85 -7.72
CA HIS A 3 30.74 -5.13 -7.88
C HIS A 3 30.30 -6.47 -7.29
N LYS A 4 31.16 -7.49 -7.35
CA LYS A 4 30.87 -8.83 -6.83
C LYS A 4 30.83 -8.84 -5.30
N GLU A 5 31.77 -8.14 -4.66
CA GLU A 5 31.81 -7.96 -3.21
C GLU A 5 30.60 -7.15 -2.71
N LEU A 6 30.23 -6.08 -3.41
CA LEU A 6 29.01 -5.32 -3.11
C LEU A 6 27.77 -6.21 -3.18
N MET A 7 27.64 -6.97 -4.26
CA MET A 7 26.48 -7.85 -4.46
C MET A 7 26.40 -8.91 -3.35
N LYS A 8 27.54 -9.52 -2.97
CA LYS A 8 27.56 -10.46 -1.84
C LYS A 8 27.05 -9.78 -0.57
N ARG A 9 27.59 -8.62 -0.19
CA ARG A 9 27.18 -7.91 1.03
C ARG A 9 25.74 -7.40 1.03
N PHE A 10 25.27 -6.91 -0.11
CA PHE A 10 23.93 -6.31 -0.18
C PHE A 10 22.83 -7.37 -0.33
N LEU A 11 23.11 -8.50 -0.99
CA LEU A 11 22.13 -9.60 -1.12
C LEU A 11 22.34 -10.69 -0.06
N ASP A 12 23.20 -10.45 0.92
CA ASP A 12 23.57 -11.38 1.98
C ASP A 12 24.12 -12.72 1.44
N LEU A 13 24.82 -12.73 0.29
CA LEU A 13 25.32 -13.93 -0.41
C LEU A 13 26.78 -14.28 -0.07
N GLU A 14 27.31 -13.86 1.08
CA GLU A 14 28.70 -14.13 1.47
C GLU A 14 29.02 -15.60 1.61
N ASP A 15 28.09 -16.37 2.18
CA ASP A 15 28.22 -17.80 2.44
C ASP A 15 27.70 -18.68 1.29
N GLU A 16 27.25 -18.06 0.18
CA GLU A 16 26.70 -18.77 -0.96
C GLU A 16 27.77 -19.37 -1.87
N GLU A 17 27.40 -20.46 -2.53
CA GLU A 17 28.25 -21.10 -3.51
C GLU A 17 28.59 -20.16 -4.67
N GLU A 18 29.85 -20.18 -5.10
CA GLU A 18 30.38 -19.24 -6.09
C GLU A 18 29.63 -19.29 -7.44
N GLU A 19 29.12 -20.46 -7.79
CA GLU A 19 28.31 -20.67 -9.01
C GLU A 19 26.94 -19.99 -8.92
N ILE A 20 26.32 -19.96 -7.73
CA ILE A 20 25.05 -19.27 -7.46
C ILE A 20 25.28 -17.76 -7.44
N VAL A 21 26.35 -17.31 -6.80
CA VAL A 21 26.78 -15.90 -6.81
C VAL A 21 26.98 -15.41 -8.25
N GLU A 22 27.68 -16.18 -9.09
CA GLU A 22 27.84 -15.83 -10.51
C GLU A 22 26.53 -15.83 -11.28
N ALA A 23 25.59 -16.72 -10.95
CA ALA A 23 24.26 -16.74 -11.55
C ALA A 23 23.48 -15.45 -11.21
N TRP A 24 23.53 -15.01 -9.94
CA TRP A 24 22.92 -13.73 -9.53
C TRP A 24 23.56 -12.53 -10.22
N ALA A 25 24.89 -12.48 -10.33
CA ALA A 25 25.58 -11.40 -11.03
C ALA A 25 25.14 -11.31 -12.51
N LEU A 26 25.00 -12.46 -13.18
CA LEU A 26 24.49 -12.53 -14.55
C LEU A 26 23.02 -12.13 -14.63
N PHE A 27 22.19 -12.54 -13.67
CA PHE A 27 20.77 -12.18 -13.63
C PHE A 27 20.56 -10.68 -13.42
N ILE A 28 21.30 -10.05 -12.49
CA ILE A 28 21.32 -8.59 -12.29
C ILE A 28 21.70 -7.88 -13.59
N ALA A 29 22.74 -8.37 -14.29
CA ALA A 29 23.13 -7.82 -15.57
C ALA A 29 22.02 -7.97 -16.62
N VAL A 30 21.33 -9.12 -16.66
CA VAL A 30 20.16 -9.35 -17.53
C VAL A 30 19.07 -8.31 -17.27
N GLN A 31 18.69 -8.09 -16.01
CA GLN A 31 17.66 -7.11 -15.63
C GLN A 31 17.99 -5.70 -16.16
N LYS A 32 19.24 -5.28 -16.00
CA LYS A 32 19.73 -3.98 -16.49
C LYS A 32 19.67 -3.87 -18.00
N VAL A 33 20.21 -4.84 -18.73
CA VAL A 33 20.28 -4.76 -20.20
C VAL A 33 18.92 -4.85 -20.87
N PHE A 34 17.91 -5.46 -20.23
CA PHE A 34 16.54 -5.42 -20.73
C PHE A 34 16.00 -3.99 -20.72
N ARG A 35 16.10 -3.29 -19.59
CA ARG A 35 15.68 -1.88 -19.47
C ARG A 35 16.48 -0.95 -20.38
N ASP A 36 17.82 -1.12 -20.41
CA ASP A 36 18.68 -0.31 -21.27
C ASP A 36 18.35 -0.49 -22.76
N ALA A 37 17.96 -1.69 -23.19
CA ALA A 37 17.56 -1.95 -24.57
C ALA A 37 16.19 -1.34 -24.89
N GLU A 38 15.23 -1.38 -23.96
CA GLU A 38 13.93 -0.73 -24.11
C GLU A 38 14.06 0.79 -24.17
N ALA A 39 14.97 1.36 -23.39
CA ALA A 39 15.34 2.77 -23.43
C ALA A 39 16.21 3.15 -24.65
N GLY A 40 16.61 2.18 -25.48
CA GLY A 40 17.45 2.41 -26.67
C GLY A 40 18.92 2.76 -26.37
N ILE A 41 19.39 2.53 -25.14
CA ILE A 41 20.77 2.81 -24.69
C ILE A 41 21.74 1.77 -25.28
N ILE A 42 21.31 0.52 -25.40
CA ILE A 42 22.11 -0.57 -25.99
C ILE A 42 21.35 -1.29 -27.11
N SER A 43 22.08 -2.06 -27.91
CA SER A 43 21.45 -2.85 -28.97
C SER A 43 20.76 -4.11 -28.44
N LYS A 44 19.70 -4.55 -29.13
CA LYS A 44 19.06 -5.86 -28.90
C LYS A 44 20.06 -7.02 -28.93
N ARG A 45 21.11 -6.92 -29.76
CA ARG A 45 22.16 -7.94 -29.88
C ARG A 45 23.01 -8.05 -28.60
N GLU A 46 23.31 -6.93 -27.95
CA GLU A 46 24.04 -6.90 -26.69
C GLU A 46 23.20 -7.51 -25.56
N ARG A 47 21.93 -7.11 -25.46
CA ARG A 47 20.95 -7.71 -24.55
C ARG A 47 20.89 -9.24 -24.73
N ASP A 48 20.70 -9.71 -25.96
CA ASP A 48 20.59 -11.14 -26.27
C ASP A 48 21.90 -11.90 -25.96
N LYS A 49 23.06 -11.23 -26.01
CA LYS A 49 24.34 -11.83 -25.61
C LYS A 49 24.38 -12.08 -24.11
N VAL A 50 24.06 -11.07 -23.29
CA VAL A 50 24.04 -11.20 -21.82
C VAL A 50 23.03 -12.25 -21.37
N GLN A 51 21.84 -12.29 -21.99
CA GLN A 51 20.84 -13.31 -21.72
C GLN A 51 21.34 -14.73 -22.05
N ARG A 52 22.04 -14.91 -23.18
CA ARG A 52 22.66 -16.20 -23.52
C ARG A 52 23.73 -16.62 -22.52
N ASP A 53 24.53 -15.68 -22.04
CA ASP A 53 25.59 -15.96 -21.07
C ASP A 53 24.98 -16.43 -19.73
N PHE A 54 23.90 -15.77 -19.27
CA PHE A 54 23.10 -16.21 -18.11
C PHE A 54 22.54 -17.63 -18.30
N ILE A 55 21.81 -17.89 -19.40
CA ILE A 55 21.22 -19.21 -19.68
C ILE A 55 22.29 -20.30 -19.76
N LYS A 56 23.44 -20.00 -20.38
CA LYS A 56 24.55 -20.95 -20.50
C LYS A 56 25.13 -21.28 -19.12
N HIS A 57 25.28 -20.29 -18.24
CA HIS A 57 25.74 -20.48 -16.86
C HIS A 57 24.76 -21.34 -16.05
N MET A 58 23.47 -21.01 -16.09
CA MET A 58 22.42 -21.78 -15.41
C MET A 58 22.45 -23.25 -15.82
N ARG A 59 22.47 -23.54 -17.13
CA ARG A 59 22.53 -24.92 -17.65
C ARG A 59 23.82 -25.66 -17.29
N LYS A 60 24.97 -24.98 -17.39
CA LYS A 60 26.28 -25.60 -17.09
C LYS A 60 26.36 -26.08 -15.64
N ASN A 61 25.81 -25.28 -14.72
CA ASN A 61 25.88 -25.54 -13.28
C ASN A 61 24.61 -26.22 -12.73
N LYS A 62 23.69 -26.64 -13.60
CA LYS A 62 22.40 -27.27 -13.23
C LYS A 62 21.64 -26.42 -12.21
N LEU A 63 21.47 -25.15 -12.53
CA LEU A 63 20.72 -24.21 -11.71
C LEU A 63 19.33 -23.99 -12.32
N GLY A 64 18.33 -23.92 -11.45
CA GLY A 64 16.98 -23.50 -11.75
C GLY A 64 16.68 -22.16 -11.09
N MET A 65 15.74 -21.42 -11.65
CA MET A 65 15.19 -20.21 -11.05
C MET A 65 13.74 -20.48 -10.65
N GLN A 66 13.36 -20.06 -9.45
CA GLN A 66 12.01 -20.14 -8.93
C GLN A 66 11.46 -18.74 -8.69
N ASP A 67 10.16 -18.58 -8.86
CA ASP A 67 9.44 -17.33 -8.65
C ASP A 67 8.07 -17.56 -7.96
N GLU A 68 7.19 -16.57 -8.02
CA GLU A 68 5.84 -16.60 -7.49
C GLU A 68 5.02 -17.83 -7.96
N GLU A 69 5.21 -18.30 -9.20
CA GLU A 69 4.52 -19.49 -9.70
C GLU A 69 4.97 -20.78 -9.00
N ASP A 70 6.16 -20.75 -8.41
CA ASP A 70 6.80 -21.84 -7.67
C ASP A 70 6.63 -21.72 -6.14
N THR A 71 5.61 -21.01 -5.67
CA THR A 71 5.25 -20.79 -4.24
C THR A 71 6.09 -19.76 -3.48
N LEU A 72 6.92 -18.96 -4.15
CA LEU A 72 7.57 -17.81 -3.51
C LEU A 72 6.60 -16.64 -3.29
N LYS A 73 6.99 -15.68 -2.43
CA LYS A 73 6.23 -14.45 -2.32
C LYS A 73 6.38 -13.63 -3.60
N ALA A 74 5.43 -12.74 -3.87
CA ALA A 74 5.53 -11.87 -5.03
C ALA A 74 6.75 -10.99 -4.89
N HIS A 75 7.33 -10.68 -6.04
CA HIS A 75 8.59 -9.96 -6.12
C HIS A 75 9.75 -10.70 -5.46
N GLU A 76 9.61 -11.98 -5.09
CA GLU A 76 10.73 -12.84 -4.72
C GLU A 76 11.13 -13.77 -5.85
N VAL A 77 12.44 -13.99 -5.95
CA VAL A 77 13.05 -14.94 -6.87
C VAL A 77 14.14 -15.71 -6.16
N ALA A 78 14.32 -16.97 -6.50
CA ALA A 78 15.40 -17.80 -5.96
C ALA A 78 16.16 -18.51 -7.08
N ILE A 79 17.47 -18.70 -6.89
CA ILE A 79 18.30 -19.55 -7.75
C ILE A 79 18.73 -20.75 -6.90
N ILE A 80 18.42 -21.96 -7.38
CA ILE A 80 18.70 -23.20 -6.68
C ILE A 80 19.39 -24.20 -7.60
N LYS A 81 20.08 -25.20 -7.01
CA LYS A 81 20.54 -26.36 -7.77
C LYS A 81 19.36 -27.27 -8.13
N GLU A 82 19.33 -27.74 -9.37
CA GLU A 82 18.34 -28.70 -9.85
C GLU A 82 18.37 -29.98 -8.99
N GLY A 83 17.22 -30.33 -8.41
CA GLY A 83 17.08 -31.50 -7.53
C GLY A 83 17.50 -31.27 -6.07
N GLY A 84 17.87 -30.04 -5.68
CA GLY A 84 18.07 -29.64 -4.29
C GLY A 84 16.78 -29.63 -3.48
N ALA A 85 16.89 -29.77 -2.15
CA ALA A 85 15.75 -29.70 -1.25
C ALA A 85 15.18 -28.27 -1.20
N LYS A 86 13.84 -28.12 -1.15
CA LYS A 86 13.17 -26.81 -0.98
C LYS A 86 13.61 -26.05 0.29
N ASN A 87 14.20 -26.75 1.26
CA ASN A 87 14.61 -26.18 2.55
C ASN A 87 15.96 -25.42 2.52
N GLU A 88 16.63 -25.37 1.36
CA GLU A 88 17.85 -24.56 1.14
C GLU A 88 17.56 -23.29 0.31
N LEU A 89 16.28 -22.94 0.12
CA LEU A 89 15.92 -21.76 -0.64
C LEU A 89 16.33 -20.48 0.08
N LYS A 90 17.02 -19.61 -0.65
CA LYS A 90 17.26 -18.21 -0.28
C LYS A 90 16.57 -17.29 -1.29
N PRO A 91 15.28 -16.99 -1.08
CA PRO A 91 14.58 -16.02 -1.90
C PRO A 91 15.22 -14.64 -1.73
N LEU A 92 15.38 -13.93 -2.84
CA LEU A 92 15.79 -12.53 -2.88
C LEU A 92 14.65 -11.70 -3.43
N SER A 93 14.50 -10.48 -2.92
CA SER A 93 13.57 -9.53 -3.49
C SER A 93 14.09 -9.02 -4.84
N ILE A 94 13.22 -8.94 -5.84
CA ILE A 94 13.50 -8.34 -7.15
C ILE A 94 13.84 -6.86 -7.00
N PHE A 95 13.32 -6.19 -5.97
CA PHE A 95 13.66 -4.80 -5.67
C PHE A 95 15.12 -4.67 -5.21
N ASP A 96 15.65 -5.64 -4.45
CA ASP A 96 17.08 -5.66 -4.08
C ASP A 96 17.97 -5.84 -5.32
N ILE A 97 17.53 -6.68 -6.27
CA ILE A 97 18.20 -6.93 -7.54
C ILE A 97 18.21 -5.67 -8.41
N TRP A 98 17.09 -4.94 -8.48
CA TRP A 98 16.98 -3.68 -9.21
C TRP A 98 17.78 -2.55 -8.53
N LEU A 99 17.79 -2.49 -7.19
CA LEU A 99 18.61 -1.56 -6.43
C LEU A 99 20.10 -1.71 -6.80
N ILE A 100 20.63 -2.93 -6.82
CA ILE A 100 22.03 -3.15 -7.24
C ILE A 100 22.24 -2.82 -8.72
N ALA A 101 21.31 -3.19 -9.59
CA ALA A 101 21.45 -3.02 -11.04
C ALA A 101 21.57 -1.54 -11.44
N ASP A 102 20.73 -0.69 -10.84
CA ASP A 102 20.53 0.69 -11.27
C ASP A 102 21.14 1.70 -10.29
N PHE A 103 21.21 1.36 -9.01
CA PHE A 103 21.65 2.24 -7.91
C PHE A 103 22.84 1.65 -7.15
N LYS A 104 23.82 1.12 -7.90
CA LYS A 104 25.02 0.49 -7.33
C LYS A 104 25.74 1.35 -6.29
N ASP A 105 25.85 2.65 -6.52
CA ASP A 105 26.57 3.54 -5.61
C ASP A 105 25.79 3.78 -4.31
N VAL A 106 24.45 3.84 -4.39
CA VAL A 106 23.55 3.88 -3.23
C VAL A 106 23.71 2.60 -2.41
N CYS A 107 23.71 1.43 -3.06
CA CYS A 107 23.93 0.14 -2.39
C CYS A 107 25.31 0.06 -1.75
N ALA A 108 26.34 0.63 -2.40
CA ALA A 108 27.70 0.67 -1.87
C ALA A 108 27.83 1.55 -0.63
N ALA A 109 27.13 2.70 -0.61
CA ALA A 109 27.02 3.53 0.59
C ALA A 109 26.27 2.79 1.70
N TYR A 110 25.17 2.11 1.36
CA TYR A 110 24.32 1.39 2.32
C TYR A 110 25.07 0.29 3.09
N VAL A 111 25.92 -0.49 2.42
CA VAL A 111 26.70 -1.57 3.08
C VAL A 111 28.06 -1.11 3.61
N ALA A 112 28.38 0.18 3.55
CA ALA A 112 29.62 0.70 4.08
C ALA A 112 29.59 0.67 5.63
N ASP A 113 30.70 0.23 6.23
CA ASP A 113 30.83 0.16 7.70
C ASP A 113 30.65 1.55 8.34
N ASP A 114 31.15 2.59 7.66
CA ASP A 114 30.96 3.99 8.01
C ASP A 114 30.41 4.78 6.82
N LEU A 115 29.11 5.08 6.88
CA LEU A 115 28.40 5.88 5.89
C LEU A 115 29.02 7.26 5.67
N SER A 116 29.65 7.84 6.70
CA SER A 116 30.31 9.16 6.62
C SER A 116 31.65 9.12 5.87
N SER A 117 32.23 7.93 5.70
CA SER A 117 33.50 7.74 4.99
C SER A 117 33.35 7.66 3.47
N VAL A 118 32.11 7.53 2.97
CA VAL A 118 31.84 7.49 1.53
C VAL A 118 31.59 8.91 1.04
N GLU A 119 32.39 9.34 0.07
CA GLU A 119 32.34 10.71 -0.46
C GLU A 119 31.02 10.95 -1.23
N GLY A 120 30.36 12.06 -0.93
CA GLY A 120 29.12 12.46 -1.62
C GLY A 120 27.87 11.65 -1.25
N VAL A 121 27.90 10.84 -0.17
CA VAL A 121 26.73 10.05 0.25
C VAL A 121 25.47 10.89 0.43
N PRO A 122 25.46 12.01 1.18
CA PRO A 122 24.21 12.74 1.39
C PRO A 122 23.57 13.13 0.06
N ASP A 123 24.32 13.74 -0.86
CA ASP A 123 23.81 14.15 -2.18
C ASP A 123 23.29 12.96 -3.01
N MET A 124 23.99 11.82 -2.96
CA MET A 124 23.61 10.61 -3.69
C MET A 124 22.30 10.00 -3.17
N ILE A 125 22.18 9.87 -1.85
CA ILE A 125 20.97 9.35 -1.21
C ILE A 125 19.81 10.32 -1.42
N ILE A 126 20.04 11.62 -1.25
CA ILE A 126 19.04 12.67 -1.51
C ILE A 126 18.52 12.58 -2.94
N LYS A 127 19.43 12.44 -3.91
CA LYS A 127 19.05 12.29 -5.32
C LYS A 127 18.18 11.05 -5.52
N PHE A 128 18.54 9.92 -4.93
CA PHE A 128 17.76 8.68 -5.00
C PHE A 128 16.35 8.84 -4.38
N LEU A 129 16.26 9.42 -3.17
CA LEU A 129 14.98 9.60 -2.48
C LEU A 129 14.05 10.58 -3.20
N ARG A 130 14.62 11.66 -3.78
CA ARG A 130 13.85 12.71 -4.47
C ARG A 130 13.52 12.40 -5.92
N ASP A 131 14.12 11.38 -6.52
CA ASP A 131 13.87 11.04 -7.92
C ASP A 131 12.45 10.46 -8.08
N PRO A 132 11.53 11.13 -8.80
CA PRO A 132 10.17 10.65 -8.99
C PRO A 132 10.09 9.46 -9.95
N SER A 133 11.15 9.18 -10.71
CA SER A 133 11.22 7.99 -11.59
C SER A 133 11.60 6.71 -10.83
N VAL A 134 12.10 6.84 -9.60
CA VAL A 134 12.39 5.71 -8.73
C VAL A 134 11.10 5.30 -8.04
N ASP A 135 10.70 4.05 -8.26
CA ASP A 135 9.57 3.39 -7.60
C ASP A 135 9.66 3.54 -6.07
N GLY A 136 8.57 4.01 -5.44
CA GLY A 136 8.50 4.19 -3.99
C GLY A 136 8.84 2.93 -3.21
N ARG A 137 8.43 1.76 -3.72
CA ARG A 137 8.70 0.44 -3.11
C ARG A 137 10.19 0.13 -3.04
N MET A 138 10.99 0.64 -3.98
CA MET A 138 12.45 0.49 -3.92
C MET A 138 13.07 1.37 -2.85
N LYS A 139 12.49 2.55 -2.60
CA LYS A 139 12.94 3.47 -1.53
C LYS A 139 12.63 2.85 -0.17
N GLU A 140 11.38 2.45 0.04
CA GLU A 140 10.90 1.72 1.23
C GLU A 140 11.78 0.47 1.47
N ARG A 141 11.98 -0.36 0.44
CA ARG A 141 12.80 -1.58 0.55
C ARG A 141 14.22 -1.30 1.02
N LEU A 142 14.88 -0.26 0.50
CA LEU A 142 16.24 0.10 0.91
C LEU A 142 16.29 0.45 2.41
N ILE A 143 15.27 1.15 2.92
CA ILE A 143 15.20 1.55 4.34
C ILE A 143 14.88 0.35 5.23
N GLU A 144 13.94 -0.49 4.83
CA GLU A 144 13.38 -1.56 5.68
C GLU A 144 14.20 -2.85 5.68
N LYS A 145 15.09 -3.02 4.69
CA LYS A 145 15.93 -4.23 4.60
C LYS A 145 16.76 -4.46 5.87
N ASP A 146 17.24 -3.39 6.50
CA ASP A 146 17.88 -3.39 7.81
C ASP A 146 17.51 -2.08 8.51
N ILE A 147 16.57 -2.16 9.46
CA ILE A 147 15.98 -1.01 10.17
C ILE A 147 17.06 -0.09 10.74
N GLY A 148 18.14 -0.64 11.31
CA GLY A 148 19.21 0.14 11.91
C GLY A 148 20.03 0.91 10.87
N ARG A 149 20.31 0.29 9.71
CA ARG A 149 20.99 0.96 8.60
C ARG A 149 20.09 1.98 7.91
N GLY A 150 18.82 1.65 7.68
CA GLY A 150 17.81 2.56 7.13
C GLY A 150 17.67 3.82 7.98
N GLU A 151 17.48 3.67 9.29
CA GLU A 151 17.41 4.78 10.24
C GLU A 151 18.68 5.65 10.21
N LYS A 152 19.87 5.04 10.17
CA LYS A 152 21.15 5.77 10.09
C LYS A 152 21.28 6.55 8.79
N LEU A 153 20.84 5.97 7.67
CA LEU A 153 20.87 6.59 6.35
C LEU A 153 19.93 7.81 6.29
N LEU A 154 18.69 7.67 6.77
CA LEU A 154 17.72 8.76 6.83
C LEU A 154 18.19 9.88 7.75
N ASN A 155 18.71 9.56 8.94
CA ASN A 155 19.28 10.55 9.85
C ASN A 155 20.48 11.29 9.26
N THR A 156 21.28 10.63 8.42
CA THR A 156 22.40 11.27 7.71
C THR A 156 21.90 12.30 6.70
N VAL A 157 20.85 11.96 5.94
CA VAL A 157 20.18 12.90 5.04
C VAL A 157 19.61 14.09 5.82
N ILE A 158 18.88 13.84 6.91
CA ILE A 158 18.30 14.90 7.75
C ILE A 158 19.38 15.78 8.39
N GLY A 159 20.53 15.21 8.76
CA GLY A 159 21.67 15.96 9.25
C GLY A 159 22.23 16.95 8.22
N TYR A 160 22.14 16.61 6.94
CA TYR A 160 22.64 17.42 5.83
C TYR A 160 21.58 18.40 5.27
N ILE A 161 20.34 17.94 5.09
CA ILE A 161 19.17 18.76 4.74
C ILE A 161 18.09 18.54 5.83
N PRO A 162 18.05 19.40 6.86
CA PRO A 162 17.11 19.26 7.97
C PRO A 162 15.62 19.35 7.61
N THR A 163 15.31 19.76 6.38
CA THR A 163 13.95 19.93 5.85
C THR A 163 13.65 18.94 4.71
N ASP A 164 14.43 17.87 4.55
CA ASP A 164 14.17 16.87 3.50
C ASP A 164 12.92 16.05 3.85
N GLU A 165 11.81 16.35 3.16
CA GLU A 165 10.50 15.72 3.39
C GLU A 165 10.55 14.20 3.27
N ASN A 166 11.11 13.67 2.18
CA ASN A 166 11.19 12.21 1.96
C ASN A 166 11.91 11.50 3.10
N ALA A 167 13.03 12.04 3.58
CA ALA A 167 13.77 11.42 4.67
C ALA A 167 13.00 11.44 6.00
N HIS A 168 12.29 12.52 6.29
CA HIS A 168 11.44 12.64 7.49
C HIS A 168 10.24 11.68 7.43
N LEU A 169 9.51 11.65 6.32
CA LEU A 169 8.33 10.81 6.16
C LEU A 169 8.68 9.31 6.22
N LEU A 170 9.75 8.88 5.55
CA LEU A 170 10.21 7.49 5.62
C LEU A 170 10.69 7.11 7.04
N LEU A 171 11.30 8.04 7.77
CA LEU A 171 11.76 7.78 9.14
C LEU A 171 10.58 7.64 10.10
N VAL A 172 9.56 8.48 9.93
CA VAL A 172 8.31 8.36 10.68
C VAL A 172 7.60 7.04 10.37
N GLU A 173 7.50 6.65 9.10
CA GLU A 173 6.87 5.39 8.71
C GLU A 173 7.60 4.19 9.33
N LEU A 174 8.94 4.20 9.29
CA LEU A 174 9.78 3.21 9.95
C LEU A 174 9.49 3.13 11.46
N TYR A 175 9.42 4.28 12.14
CA TYR A 175 9.08 4.31 13.57
C TYR A 175 7.65 3.87 13.85
N ASP A 176 6.68 4.22 13.02
CA ASP A 176 5.29 3.85 13.25
C ASP A 176 5.06 2.35 13.11
N ARG A 177 5.71 1.73 12.12
CA ARG A 177 5.66 0.29 11.86
C ARG A 177 6.38 -0.54 12.94
N GLU A 178 7.43 0.02 13.54
CA GLU A 178 8.13 -0.57 14.70
C GLU A 178 7.44 -0.28 16.05
N GLU A 179 6.21 0.25 16.03
CA GLU A 179 5.44 0.66 17.22
C GLU A 179 6.15 1.73 18.10
N ARG A 180 7.17 2.40 17.55
CA ARG A 180 7.94 3.49 18.16
C ARG A 180 7.21 4.83 18.00
N HIS A 181 5.94 4.86 18.42
CA HIS A 181 5.05 6.00 18.15
C HIS A 181 5.52 7.32 18.79
N VAL A 182 6.26 7.26 19.90
CA VAL A 182 6.81 8.46 20.55
C VAL A 182 7.89 9.10 19.67
N GLU A 183 8.78 8.29 19.10
CA GLU A 183 9.79 8.77 18.14
C GLU A 183 9.15 9.27 16.84
N ALA A 184 8.16 8.56 16.32
CA ALA A 184 7.40 8.99 15.14
C ALA A 184 6.79 10.39 15.33
N GLU A 185 6.11 10.62 16.46
CA GLU A 185 5.53 11.94 16.77
C GLU A 185 6.62 13.02 16.97
N ALA A 186 7.73 12.67 17.62
CA ALA A 186 8.84 13.59 17.83
C ALA A 186 9.45 14.04 16.49
N GLU A 187 9.57 13.13 15.52
CA GLU A 187 10.10 13.45 14.20
C GLU A 187 9.14 14.31 13.37
N TYR A 188 7.82 14.03 13.40
CA TYR A 188 6.83 14.93 12.81
C TYR A 188 6.97 16.37 13.37
N LYS A 189 7.05 16.52 14.70
CA LYS A 189 7.21 17.83 15.33
C LYS A 189 8.51 18.51 14.91
N ARG A 190 9.60 17.74 14.81
CA ARG A 190 10.91 18.24 14.37
C ARG A 190 10.85 18.73 12.92
N PHE A 191 10.27 17.95 12.01
CA PHE A 191 10.09 18.31 10.61
C PHE A 191 9.23 19.57 10.45
N LEU A 192 8.02 19.56 11.01
CA LEU A 192 7.02 20.62 10.88
C LEU A 192 7.42 21.91 11.61
N SER A 193 8.36 21.86 12.56
CA SER A 193 8.96 23.07 13.15
C SER A 193 9.84 23.86 12.19
N LYS A 194 10.24 23.26 11.06
CA LYS A 194 11.18 23.81 10.09
C LYS A 194 10.59 23.96 8.69
N THR A 195 9.39 23.46 8.45
CA THR A 195 8.74 23.45 7.13
C THR A 195 7.33 24.03 7.19
N ASP A 196 6.85 24.53 6.05
CA ASP A 196 5.46 24.96 5.86
C ASP A 196 4.69 23.92 5.03
N ASP A 197 5.04 22.64 5.21
CA ASP A 197 4.69 21.53 4.33
C ASP A 197 3.27 21.02 4.56
N GLU A 198 2.39 21.19 3.57
CA GLU A 198 0.98 20.83 3.67
C GLU A 198 0.74 19.33 3.79
N VAL A 199 1.55 18.51 3.10
CA VAL A 199 1.44 17.04 3.11
C VAL A 199 1.85 16.48 4.46
N GLY A 200 2.95 16.99 5.03
CA GLY A 200 3.44 16.64 6.35
C GLY A 200 2.43 16.94 7.46
N TRP A 201 1.71 18.06 7.38
CA TRP A 201 0.64 18.36 8.33
C TRP A 201 -0.55 17.40 8.20
N ALA A 202 -0.93 16.99 6.99
CA ALA A 202 -1.99 16.01 6.78
C ALA A 202 -1.58 14.63 7.30
N ASN A 203 -0.36 14.19 7.00
CA ASN A 203 0.19 12.93 7.48
C ASN A 203 0.27 12.90 9.02
N TYR A 204 0.65 14.01 9.65
CA TYR A 204 0.59 14.12 11.11
C TYR A 204 -0.84 14.05 11.66
N GLY A 205 -1.81 14.64 10.96
CA GLY A 205 -3.24 14.51 11.27
C GLY A 205 -3.72 13.06 11.26
N HIS A 206 -3.39 12.30 10.23
CA HIS A 206 -3.71 10.86 10.14
C HIS A 206 -3.02 10.05 11.23
N PHE A 207 -1.74 10.33 11.49
CA PHE A 207 -1.00 9.70 12.58
C PHE A 207 -1.72 9.87 13.93
N LEU A 208 -2.17 11.09 14.25
CA LEU A 208 -2.89 11.41 15.49
C LEU A 208 -4.30 10.77 15.53
N GLU A 209 -4.99 10.74 14.40
CA GLU A 209 -6.32 10.14 14.25
C GLU A 209 -6.29 8.64 14.57
N LYS A 210 -5.30 7.92 14.02
CA LYS A 210 -5.09 6.49 14.32
C LYS A 210 -4.90 6.22 15.82
N ARG A 211 -4.50 7.21 16.61
CA ARG A 211 -4.31 7.11 18.07
C ARG A 211 -5.48 7.71 18.88
N GLY A 212 -6.58 8.05 18.23
CA GLY A 212 -7.78 8.60 18.88
C GLY A 212 -7.61 10.03 19.40
N ARG A 213 -6.52 10.73 19.04
CA ARG A 213 -6.25 12.11 19.44
C ARG A 213 -6.96 13.09 18.50
N TYR A 214 -8.29 13.02 18.45
CA TYR A 214 -9.10 13.74 17.46
C TYR A 214 -8.96 15.27 17.55
N ALA A 215 -8.80 15.83 18.75
CA ALA A 215 -8.60 17.27 18.90
C ALA A 215 -7.28 17.75 18.24
N ASP A 216 -6.18 17.04 18.49
CA ASP A 216 -4.87 17.38 17.92
C ASP A 216 -4.84 17.09 16.41
N SER A 217 -5.49 15.99 15.99
CA SER A 217 -5.63 15.61 14.58
C SER A 217 -6.39 16.69 13.79
N LEU A 218 -7.49 17.20 14.35
CA LEU A 218 -8.27 18.30 13.75
C LEU A 218 -7.41 19.56 13.57
N ASP A 219 -6.60 19.90 14.58
CA ASP A 219 -5.69 21.05 14.49
C ASP A 219 -4.61 20.85 13.41
N ALA A 220 -4.07 19.63 13.28
CA ALA A 220 -3.10 19.30 12.25
C ALA A 220 -3.70 19.39 10.83
N PHE A 221 -4.90 18.83 10.61
CA PHE A 221 -5.58 18.95 9.31
C PHE A 221 -5.95 20.40 8.96
N LYS A 222 -6.42 21.20 9.93
CA LYS A 222 -6.66 22.64 9.71
C LYS A 222 -5.39 23.39 9.36
N ASN A 223 -4.25 22.99 9.93
CA ASN A 223 -2.94 23.53 9.57
C ASN A 223 -2.51 23.16 8.15
N SER A 224 -2.78 21.93 7.70
CA SER A 224 -2.58 21.49 6.32
C SER A 224 -3.45 22.30 5.35
N LEU A 225 -4.76 22.37 5.61
CA LEU A 225 -5.72 23.12 4.78
C LEU A 225 -5.30 24.58 4.58
N ALA A 226 -4.96 25.28 5.67
CA ALA A 226 -4.57 26.69 5.62
C ALA A 226 -3.30 26.93 4.77
N ARG A 227 -2.43 25.93 4.62
CA ARG A 227 -1.23 25.99 3.77
C ARG A 227 -1.57 25.70 2.32
N CYS A 228 -2.41 24.71 2.04
CA CYS A 228 -2.93 24.46 0.70
C CYS A 228 -3.63 25.68 0.11
N GLU A 229 -4.53 26.30 0.88
CA GLU A 229 -5.28 27.48 0.45
C GLU A 229 -4.37 28.69 0.19
N ARG A 230 -3.29 28.82 0.97
CA ARG A 230 -2.27 29.85 0.75
C ARG A 230 -1.46 29.60 -0.54
N ALA A 231 -1.15 28.34 -0.84
CA ALA A 231 -0.41 27.96 -2.04
C ALA A 231 -1.22 28.19 -3.31
N GLY A 232 -2.55 28.01 -3.26
CA GLY A 232 -3.49 28.40 -4.32
C GLY A 232 -3.29 27.71 -5.67
N LYS A 233 -2.72 26.49 -5.70
CA LYS A 233 -2.51 25.74 -6.94
C LYS A 233 -3.70 24.81 -7.22
N GLU A 234 -4.21 24.84 -8.45
CA GLU A 234 -5.32 23.97 -8.89
C GLU A 234 -4.98 22.48 -8.76
N GLU A 235 -3.70 22.12 -8.90
CA GLU A 235 -3.18 20.76 -8.73
C GLU A 235 -3.45 20.18 -7.32
N TYR A 236 -3.64 21.04 -6.31
CA TYR A 236 -3.97 20.60 -4.96
C TYR A 236 -5.45 20.32 -4.74
N ARG A 237 -6.33 20.52 -5.71
CA ARG A 237 -7.78 20.42 -5.48
C ARG A 237 -8.21 19.06 -4.90
N GLY A 238 -7.72 17.96 -5.48
CA GLY A 238 -8.02 16.62 -4.96
C GLY A 238 -7.50 16.39 -3.54
N PHE A 239 -6.27 16.86 -3.25
CA PHE A 239 -5.72 16.81 -1.90
C PHE A 239 -6.50 17.68 -0.91
N LEU A 240 -6.91 18.88 -1.32
CA LEU A 240 -7.70 19.81 -0.52
C LEU A 240 -9.04 19.20 -0.12
N ASP A 241 -9.71 18.52 -1.05
CA ASP A 241 -10.98 17.86 -0.80
C ASP A 241 -10.79 16.68 0.18
N ALA A 242 -9.73 15.88 0.02
CA ALA A 242 -9.39 14.82 0.99
C ALA A 242 -9.06 15.35 2.40
N VAL A 243 -8.39 16.51 2.51
CA VAL A 243 -8.12 17.16 3.80
C VAL A 243 -9.41 17.67 4.45
N LYS A 244 -10.35 18.23 3.66
CA LYS A 244 -11.66 18.66 4.18
C LYS A 244 -12.48 17.47 4.67
N ASP A 245 -12.53 16.37 3.91
CA ASP A 245 -13.21 15.16 4.33
C ASP A 245 -12.64 14.61 5.65
N SER A 246 -11.32 14.72 5.82
CA SER A 246 -10.64 14.35 7.07
C SER A 246 -10.97 15.30 8.23
N ILE A 247 -11.09 16.61 7.99
CA ILE A 247 -11.55 17.58 8.99
C ILE A 247 -12.97 17.24 9.43
N ASP A 248 -13.90 17.05 8.48
CA ASP A 248 -15.30 16.78 8.76
C ASP A 248 -15.50 15.45 9.48
N ARG A 249 -14.73 14.42 9.11
CA ARG A 249 -14.69 13.13 9.80
C ARG A 249 -14.18 13.28 11.23
N VAL A 250 -13.00 13.86 11.42
CA VAL A 250 -12.37 13.97 12.76
C VAL A 250 -13.14 14.89 13.69
N GLU A 251 -13.76 15.96 13.18
CA GLU A 251 -14.61 16.84 13.97
C GLU A 251 -15.85 16.10 14.49
N ARG A 252 -16.48 15.25 13.67
CA ARG A 252 -17.56 14.36 14.14
C ARG A 252 -17.06 13.37 15.18
N MET A 253 -15.96 12.66 14.90
CA MET A 253 -15.38 11.68 15.83
C MET A 253 -15.05 12.29 17.20
N LYS A 254 -14.51 13.51 17.22
CA LYS A 254 -14.19 14.27 18.45
C LYS A 254 -15.41 14.55 19.32
N ASN A 255 -16.59 14.74 18.72
CA ASN A 255 -17.81 15.14 19.40
C ASN A 255 -18.70 13.96 19.83
N LEU A 256 -18.32 12.72 19.49
CA LEU A 256 -19.04 11.53 19.89
C LEU A 256 -18.63 11.10 21.30
N GLU A 257 -19.59 10.52 22.03
CA GLU A 257 -19.38 9.96 23.36
C GLU A 257 -20.06 8.58 23.49
N GLY A 258 -19.62 7.78 24.47
CA GLY A 258 -20.25 6.50 24.79
C GLY A 258 -20.24 5.48 23.65
N GLU A 259 -21.36 4.79 23.47
CA GLU A 259 -21.50 3.71 22.47
C GLU A 259 -21.32 4.20 21.03
N ALA A 260 -21.80 5.41 20.71
CA ALA A 260 -21.65 5.99 19.38
C ALA A 260 -20.16 6.23 19.03
N ALA A 261 -19.36 6.71 20.00
CA ALA A 261 -17.92 6.88 19.80
C ALA A 261 -17.20 5.54 19.58
N ILE A 262 -17.57 4.50 20.34
CA ILE A 262 -17.00 3.15 20.20
C ILE A 262 -17.30 2.60 18.81
N LYS A 263 -18.56 2.70 18.35
CA LYS A 263 -18.96 2.18 17.04
C LYS A 263 -18.36 2.96 15.88
N ALA A 264 -18.30 4.28 15.97
CA ALA A 264 -17.64 5.09 14.95
C ALA A 264 -16.13 4.81 14.88
N ARG A 265 -15.48 4.51 16.02
CA ARG A 265 -14.09 4.07 16.05
C ARG A 265 -13.91 2.70 15.40
N GLU A 266 -14.75 1.73 15.74
CA GLU A 266 -14.73 0.39 15.15
C GLU A 266 -14.94 0.43 13.63
N TYR A 267 -15.85 1.29 13.16
CA TYR A 267 -16.05 1.60 11.74
C TYR A 267 -14.76 2.14 11.10
N GLN A 268 -14.14 3.16 11.69
CA GLN A 268 -12.95 3.78 11.10
C GLN A 268 -11.74 2.84 11.06
N GLU A 269 -11.58 1.99 12.08
CA GLU A 269 -10.54 0.95 12.09
C GLU A 269 -10.79 -0.11 11.01
N ALA A 270 -12.05 -0.44 10.72
CA ALA A 270 -12.40 -1.34 9.63
C ALA A 270 -12.06 -0.75 8.26
N GLU A 271 -12.36 0.54 8.02
CA GLU A 271 -12.00 1.23 6.78
C GLU A 271 -10.49 1.23 6.54
N TRP A 272 -9.69 1.60 7.57
CA TRP A 272 -8.23 1.55 7.45
C TRP A 272 -7.70 0.15 7.18
N LEU A 273 -8.24 -0.86 7.85
CA LEU A 273 -7.84 -2.24 7.62
C LEU A 273 -8.19 -2.71 6.20
N ILE A 274 -9.37 -2.34 5.69
CA ILE A 274 -9.78 -2.68 4.31
C ILE A 274 -8.85 -2.02 3.30
N ASP A 275 -8.49 -0.76 3.50
CA ASP A 275 -7.56 -0.04 2.62
C ASP A 275 -6.14 -0.65 2.67
N ASP A 276 -5.63 -0.99 3.86
CA ASP A 276 -4.34 -1.68 4.01
C ASP A 276 -4.35 -3.05 3.28
N ILE A 277 -5.47 -3.79 3.34
CA ILE A 277 -5.62 -5.06 2.63
C ILE A 277 -5.66 -4.84 1.10
N ARG A 278 -6.37 -3.82 0.61
CA ARG A 278 -6.44 -3.49 -0.83
C ARG A 278 -5.06 -3.14 -1.35
N GLU A 279 -4.34 -2.24 -0.66
CA GLU A 279 -2.98 -1.85 -1.02
C GLU A 279 -2.03 -3.05 -1.00
N PHE A 280 -2.12 -3.89 0.03
CA PHE A 280 -1.39 -5.15 0.08
C PHE A 280 -1.70 -6.01 -1.15
N ALA A 281 -2.97 -6.17 -1.52
CA ALA A 281 -3.35 -7.02 -2.63
C ALA A 281 -2.85 -6.48 -3.98
N GLU A 282 -2.92 -5.17 -4.21
CA GLU A 282 -2.36 -4.51 -5.39
C GLU A 282 -0.85 -4.70 -5.49
N LYS A 283 -0.13 -4.51 -4.39
CA LYS A 283 1.33 -4.67 -4.35
C LYS A 283 1.76 -6.13 -4.45
N ARG A 284 1.07 -7.05 -3.76
CA ARG A 284 1.45 -8.45 -3.56
C ARG A 284 0.93 -9.39 -4.64
N PHE A 285 -0.15 -9.04 -5.33
CA PHE A 285 -0.82 -9.93 -6.27
C PHE A 285 -1.05 -9.29 -7.64
N GLU A 286 -0.20 -8.36 -8.08
CA GLU A 286 -0.31 -7.62 -9.35
C GLU A 286 -0.69 -8.51 -10.55
N LYS A 287 -0.01 -9.67 -10.72
CA LYS A 287 -0.31 -10.62 -11.81
C LYS A 287 -1.67 -11.30 -11.66
N GLU A 288 -2.07 -11.64 -10.44
CA GLU A 288 -3.36 -12.25 -10.16
C GLU A 288 -4.50 -11.23 -10.23
N LEU A 289 -4.26 -9.97 -9.86
CA LEU A 289 -5.18 -8.87 -10.00
C LEU A 289 -5.49 -8.60 -11.48
N ALA A 290 -4.50 -8.63 -12.37
CA ALA A 290 -4.71 -8.50 -13.81
C ALA A 290 -5.56 -9.64 -14.41
N LYS A 291 -5.40 -10.87 -13.90
CA LYS A 291 -6.27 -12.00 -14.28
C LYS A 291 -7.68 -11.82 -13.74
N ALA A 292 -7.79 -11.43 -12.47
CA ALA A 292 -9.06 -11.14 -11.82
C ALA A 292 -9.84 -10.05 -12.55
N GLU A 293 -9.17 -9.01 -13.06
CA GLU A 293 -9.80 -7.95 -13.85
C GLU A 293 -10.44 -8.51 -15.13
N ALA A 294 -9.74 -9.41 -15.84
CA ALA A 294 -10.27 -10.06 -17.04
C ALA A 294 -11.47 -10.95 -16.73
N GLU A 295 -11.39 -11.75 -15.65
CA GLU A 295 -12.48 -12.60 -15.18
C GLU A 295 -13.70 -11.77 -14.77
N TYR A 296 -13.51 -10.70 -14.00
CA TYR A 296 -14.58 -9.82 -13.54
C TYR A 296 -15.35 -9.18 -14.71
N LYS A 297 -14.62 -8.73 -15.74
CA LYS A 297 -15.21 -8.17 -16.95
C LYS A 297 -16.01 -9.20 -17.74
N GLU A 298 -15.49 -10.42 -17.87
CA GLU A 298 -16.18 -11.52 -18.56
C GLU A 298 -17.46 -11.94 -17.81
N GLU A 299 -17.40 -12.10 -16.48
CA GLU A 299 -18.54 -12.51 -15.67
C GLU A 299 -19.69 -11.49 -15.67
N ARG A 300 -19.39 -10.21 -15.84
CA ARG A 300 -20.38 -9.11 -15.80
C ARG A 300 -20.68 -8.50 -17.17
N ASP A 301 -20.14 -9.07 -18.25
CA ASP A 301 -20.30 -8.55 -19.62
C ASP A 301 -19.91 -7.05 -19.73
N LEU A 302 -18.76 -6.70 -19.15
CA LEU A 302 -18.23 -5.32 -19.13
C LEU A 302 -17.10 -5.16 -20.16
N GLU A 303 -17.15 -4.08 -20.94
CA GLU A 303 -16.03 -3.71 -21.82
C GLU A 303 -14.83 -3.15 -21.03
N ALA A 304 -15.11 -2.41 -19.94
CA ALA A 304 -14.11 -1.83 -19.04
C ALA A 304 -14.71 -1.66 -17.63
N ILE A 305 -13.84 -1.68 -16.61
CA ILE A 305 -14.22 -1.36 -15.24
C ILE A 305 -14.20 0.16 -15.09
N MET A 306 -15.37 0.76 -14.87
CA MET A 306 -15.50 2.20 -14.68
C MET A 306 -15.18 2.57 -13.22
N LEU A 307 -14.98 3.87 -12.94
CA LEU A 307 -14.70 4.36 -11.58
C LEU A 307 -15.78 3.91 -10.57
N GLU A 308 -17.04 3.86 -11.00
CA GLU A 308 -18.16 3.41 -10.17
C GLU A 308 -18.10 1.91 -9.81
N ASP A 309 -17.45 1.08 -10.63
CA ASP A 309 -17.31 -0.36 -10.40
C ASP A 309 -15.97 -0.75 -9.78
N ALA A 310 -15.01 0.18 -9.71
CA ALA A 310 -13.63 -0.10 -9.28
C ALA A 310 -13.57 -0.64 -7.84
N PHE A 311 -14.37 -0.05 -6.93
CA PHE A 311 -14.45 -0.52 -5.55
C PHE A 311 -15.09 -1.91 -5.42
N ASP A 312 -16.12 -2.18 -6.22
CA ASP A 312 -16.77 -3.49 -6.23
C ASP A 312 -15.86 -4.56 -6.79
N PHE A 313 -15.09 -4.24 -7.84
CA PHE A 313 -14.05 -5.11 -8.40
C PHE A 313 -12.97 -5.43 -7.37
N ILE A 314 -12.36 -4.42 -6.74
CA ILE A 314 -11.26 -4.67 -5.80
C ILE A 314 -11.77 -5.42 -4.56
N ASN A 315 -12.97 -5.11 -4.05
CA ASN A 315 -13.57 -5.85 -2.95
C ASN A 315 -13.86 -7.31 -3.33
N TRP A 316 -14.37 -7.55 -4.52
CA TRP A 316 -14.56 -8.91 -5.03
C TRP A 316 -13.24 -9.66 -5.11
N PHE A 317 -12.19 -9.04 -5.67
CA PHE A 317 -10.87 -9.66 -5.76
C PHE A 317 -10.31 -10.00 -4.37
N VAL A 318 -10.40 -9.06 -3.44
CA VAL A 318 -9.75 -9.13 -2.13
C VAL A 318 -10.48 -10.05 -1.15
N PHE A 319 -11.82 -10.05 -1.17
CA PHE A 319 -12.62 -10.73 -0.14
C PHE A 319 -13.42 -11.93 -0.67
N ASN A 320 -13.63 -12.04 -1.98
CA ASN A 320 -14.46 -13.11 -2.56
C ASN A 320 -13.65 -14.09 -3.43
N ARG A 321 -12.86 -13.58 -4.39
CA ARG A 321 -12.11 -14.41 -5.34
C ARG A 321 -11.04 -15.23 -4.62
N LYS A 322 -11.07 -16.54 -4.83
CA LYS A 322 -10.08 -17.46 -4.26
C LYS A 322 -8.84 -17.54 -5.15
N LEU A 323 -7.67 -17.50 -4.53
CA LEU A 323 -6.38 -17.84 -5.11
C LEU A 323 -6.28 -19.37 -5.30
N LYS A 324 -5.20 -19.83 -5.93
CA LYS A 324 -4.97 -21.26 -6.22
C LYS A 324 -4.97 -22.16 -4.98
N ASP A 325 -4.60 -21.61 -3.82
CA ASP A 325 -4.58 -22.31 -2.54
C ASP A 325 -5.94 -22.30 -1.81
N GLY A 326 -6.96 -21.68 -2.40
CA GLY A 326 -8.31 -21.57 -1.84
C GLY A 326 -8.53 -20.40 -0.90
N LYS A 327 -7.51 -19.57 -0.62
CA LYS A 327 -7.63 -18.37 0.23
C LYS A 327 -7.98 -17.14 -0.59
N THR A 328 -8.49 -16.10 0.06
CA THR A 328 -8.63 -14.77 -0.57
C THR A 328 -7.39 -13.93 -0.25
N PRO A 329 -7.05 -12.91 -1.05
CA PRO A 329 -6.00 -11.97 -0.71
C PRO A 329 -6.13 -11.38 0.71
N GLY A 330 -7.37 -11.08 1.14
CA GLY A 330 -7.63 -10.59 2.49
C GLY A 330 -7.26 -11.57 3.61
N LEU A 331 -7.48 -12.88 3.40
CA LEU A 331 -7.04 -13.89 4.37
C LEU A 331 -5.53 -14.08 4.37
N VAL A 332 -4.87 -13.95 3.22
CA VAL A 332 -3.39 -13.98 3.18
C VAL A 332 -2.82 -12.79 3.95
N TYR A 333 -3.37 -11.58 3.78
CA TYR A 333 -2.98 -10.41 4.57
C TYR A 333 -3.14 -10.67 6.07
N ALA A 334 -4.29 -11.19 6.47
CA ALA A 334 -4.59 -11.41 7.88
C ALA A 334 -3.63 -12.40 8.55
N GLU A 335 -3.26 -13.48 7.84
CA GLU A 335 -2.29 -14.46 8.32
C GLU A 335 -0.87 -13.89 8.39
N GLU A 336 -0.42 -13.19 7.35
CA GLU A 336 0.94 -12.65 7.30
C GLU A 336 1.17 -11.55 8.34
N ASN A 337 0.12 -10.79 8.68
CA ASN A 337 0.16 -9.75 9.71
C ASN A 337 -0.27 -10.23 11.10
N GLY A 338 -0.55 -11.53 11.27
CA GLY A 338 -0.87 -12.11 12.58
C GLY A 338 -2.14 -11.54 13.22
N LEU A 339 -3.16 -11.20 12.41
CA LEU A 339 -4.42 -10.69 12.92
C LEU A 339 -5.13 -11.73 13.79
N SER A 340 -5.99 -11.25 14.70
CA SER A 340 -6.77 -12.13 15.57
C SER A 340 -7.76 -12.99 14.78
N SER A 341 -8.17 -14.13 15.36
CA SER A 341 -9.23 -14.99 14.80
C SER A 341 -10.53 -14.22 14.52
N ASP A 342 -10.87 -13.29 15.41
CA ASP A 342 -12.10 -12.51 15.32
C ASP A 342 -12.04 -11.54 14.12
N LEU A 343 -10.87 -10.93 13.86
CA LEU A 343 -10.67 -10.10 12.67
C LEU A 343 -10.65 -10.93 11.39
N MET A 344 -10.04 -12.13 11.41
CA MET A 344 -10.06 -13.04 10.27
C MET A 344 -11.49 -13.44 9.88
N GLU A 345 -12.35 -13.76 10.86
CA GLU A 345 -13.77 -14.09 10.62
C GLU A 345 -14.53 -12.90 10.02
N ARG A 346 -14.27 -11.68 10.52
CA ARG A 346 -14.86 -10.46 9.95
C ARG A 346 -14.41 -10.23 8.49
N ILE A 347 -13.13 -10.40 8.20
CA ILE A 347 -12.58 -10.29 6.83
C ILE A 347 -13.19 -11.35 5.90
N GLU A 348 -13.37 -12.58 6.37
CA GLU A 348 -14.05 -13.62 5.59
C GLU A 348 -15.53 -13.27 5.34
N GLY A 349 -16.19 -12.65 6.33
CA GLY A 349 -17.54 -12.12 6.21
C GLY A 349 -17.71 -11.13 5.06
N LEU A 350 -16.72 -10.24 4.84
CA LEU A 350 -16.73 -9.27 3.72
C LEU A 350 -16.87 -9.94 2.34
N GLY A 351 -16.53 -11.23 2.22
CA GLY A 351 -16.72 -12.01 1.00
C GLY A 351 -18.18 -12.30 0.65
N ASN A 352 -19.13 -11.98 1.54
CA ASN A 352 -20.56 -12.23 1.37
C ASN A 352 -21.36 -10.91 1.47
N PRO A 353 -21.18 -9.96 0.53
CA PRO A 353 -21.94 -8.72 0.54
C PRO A 353 -23.43 -8.96 0.29
N VAL A 354 -24.26 -8.04 0.79
CA VAL A 354 -25.69 -7.98 0.45
C VAL A 354 -25.86 -6.96 -0.67
N ALA A 355 -26.17 -7.44 -1.87
CA ALA A 355 -26.53 -6.59 -3.01
C ALA A 355 -28.02 -6.23 -2.94
N GLY A 356 -28.37 -4.97 -3.16
CA GLY A 356 -29.77 -4.58 -3.09
C GLY A 356 -30.07 -3.16 -3.55
N ASN A 357 -31.37 -2.86 -3.55
CA ASN A 357 -31.89 -1.50 -3.60
C ASN A 357 -32.39 -1.17 -2.21
N PHE A 358 -31.81 -0.14 -1.60
CA PHE A 358 -32.05 0.19 -0.22
C PHE A 358 -32.69 1.57 -0.10
N GLU A 359 -33.55 1.74 0.88
CA GLU A 359 -34.09 3.03 1.32
C GLU A 359 -33.48 3.40 2.68
N GLY A 360 -32.98 4.62 2.82
CA GLY A 360 -32.58 5.17 4.12
C GLY A 360 -33.81 5.43 4.99
N VAL A 361 -33.98 4.69 6.09
CA VAL A 361 -35.11 4.84 7.01
C VAL A 361 -34.75 5.54 8.32
N GLY A 362 -33.45 5.78 8.55
CA GLY A 362 -32.96 6.61 9.65
C GLY A 362 -31.50 6.95 9.43
N VAL A 363 -31.16 8.24 9.49
CA VAL A 363 -29.82 8.71 9.15
C VAL A 363 -29.28 9.59 10.28
N ASP A 364 -28.13 9.20 10.82
CA ASP A 364 -27.36 9.98 11.79
C ASP A 364 -25.93 10.16 11.26
N HIS A 365 -25.74 11.20 10.46
CA HIS A 365 -24.43 11.53 9.90
C HIS A 365 -23.40 11.91 10.97
N ALA A 366 -23.82 12.39 12.14
CA ALA A 366 -22.89 12.75 13.21
C ALA A 366 -22.25 11.50 13.83
N ALA A 367 -23.04 10.42 13.97
CA ALA A 367 -22.57 9.13 14.45
C ALA A 367 -22.14 8.15 13.34
N PHE A 368 -22.10 8.59 12.08
CA PHE A 368 -21.84 7.74 10.90
C PHE A 368 -22.81 6.57 10.77
N LYS A 369 -24.01 6.66 11.37
CA LYS A 369 -24.95 5.55 11.47
C LYS A 369 -26.08 5.72 10.48
N LEU A 370 -26.34 4.69 9.69
CA LEU A 370 -27.42 4.65 8.72
C LEU A 370 -28.28 3.41 8.98
N MET A 371 -29.59 3.58 9.07
CA MET A 371 -30.57 2.51 9.06
C MET A 371 -31.15 2.44 7.66
N VAL A 372 -31.01 1.29 7.01
CA VAL A 372 -31.48 1.12 5.64
C VAL A 372 -32.38 -0.10 5.55
N LYS A 373 -33.32 -0.07 4.61
CA LYS A 373 -34.27 -1.15 4.37
C LYS A 373 -34.13 -1.63 2.95
N ASP A 374 -33.93 -2.93 2.76
CA ASP A 374 -33.97 -3.56 1.44
C ASP A 374 -35.41 -3.53 0.91
N MET A 375 -35.60 -2.88 -0.24
CA MET A 375 -36.90 -2.67 -0.87
C MET A 375 -37.54 -3.96 -1.39
N ALA A 376 -36.75 -5.00 -1.64
CA ALA A 376 -37.25 -6.29 -2.12
C ALA A 376 -37.67 -7.22 -0.98
N THR A 377 -36.93 -7.20 0.13
CA THR A 377 -37.12 -8.16 1.23
C THR A 377 -37.74 -7.54 2.49
N GLU A 378 -37.83 -6.21 2.55
CA GLU A 378 -38.20 -5.42 3.74
C GLU A 378 -37.26 -5.66 4.94
N THR A 379 -36.08 -6.25 4.71
CA THR A 379 -35.08 -6.48 5.77
C THR A 379 -34.39 -5.15 6.10
N GLU A 380 -34.31 -4.82 7.38
CA GLU A 380 -33.59 -3.65 7.87
C GLU A 380 -32.15 -4.00 8.27
N TYR A 381 -31.23 -3.11 7.94
CA TYR A 381 -29.80 -3.23 8.24
C TYR A 381 -29.31 -1.97 8.95
N THR A 382 -28.45 -2.17 9.95
CA THR A 382 -27.68 -1.08 10.57
C THR A 382 -26.33 -0.99 9.88
N LEU A 383 -26.05 0.18 9.29
CA LEU A 383 -24.81 0.47 8.60
C LEU A 383 -24.01 1.52 9.37
N MET A 384 -22.69 1.41 9.24
CA MET A 384 -21.75 2.47 9.55
C MET A 384 -21.11 2.96 8.24
N GLY A 385 -21.13 4.26 7.99
CA GLY A 385 -20.63 4.83 6.75
C GLY A 385 -20.68 6.36 6.69
N ASN A 386 -19.79 6.92 5.87
CA ASN A 386 -19.78 8.35 5.56
C ASN A 386 -20.39 8.63 4.18
N VAL A 387 -21.73 8.63 4.11
CA VAL A 387 -22.48 8.92 2.88
C VAL A 387 -23.30 10.19 3.11
N PRO A 388 -22.71 11.39 2.95
CA PRO A 388 -23.38 12.65 3.26
C PRO A 388 -24.58 12.95 2.35
N GLU A 389 -24.64 12.35 1.17
CA GLU A 389 -25.74 12.54 0.23
C GLU A 389 -27.01 11.81 0.65
N LEU A 390 -26.91 10.75 1.45
CA LEU A 390 -28.03 9.87 1.79
C LEU A 390 -28.86 10.45 2.94
N ILE A 391 -30.10 10.84 2.68
CA ILE A 391 -31.08 11.27 3.70
C ILE A 391 -32.22 10.27 3.88
N GLU A 392 -33.04 10.46 4.92
CA GLU A 392 -34.23 9.63 5.15
C GLU A 392 -35.21 9.72 3.98
N GLY A 393 -35.71 8.56 3.53
CA GLY A 393 -36.57 8.38 2.36
C GLY A 393 -35.83 8.32 1.02
N GLN A 394 -34.52 8.53 1.00
CA GLN A 394 -33.73 8.43 -0.22
C GLN A 394 -33.30 6.99 -0.47
N THR A 395 -33.21 6.63 -1.75
CA THR A 395 -32.84 5.28 -2.18
C THR A 395 -31.43 5.24 -2.75
N PHE A 396 -30.76 4.11 -2.61
CA PHE A 396 -29.49 3.83 -3.27
C PHE A 396 -29.42 2.37 -3.74
N VAL A 397 -28.56 2.11 -4.72
CA VAL A 397 -28.23 0.77 -5.18
C VAL A 397 -26.75 0.48 -4.92
N GLY A 398 -26.44 -0.75 -4.53
CA GLY A 398 -25.05 -1.18 -4.33
C GLY A 398 -24.93 -2.40 -3.42
N ASN A 399 -23.72 -2.58 -2.90
CA ASN A 399 -23.34 -3.64 -1.97
C ASN A 399 -23.13 -3.08 -0.57
N ILE A 400 -23.68 -3.75 0.45
CA ILE A 400 -23.35 -3.50 1.85
C ILE A 400 -22.60 -4.71 2.41
N TYR A 401 -21.57 -4.47 3.22
CA TYR A 401 -20.62 -5.51 3.63
C TYR A 401 -20.74 -5.83 5.11
N PRO A 402 -20.92 -7.09 5.53
CA PRO A 402 -21.11 -7.40 6.95
C PRO A 402 -19.81 -7.16 7.76
N TRP A 403 -19.95 -6.55 8.93
CA TRP A 403 -18.89 -6.31 9.90
C TRP A 403 -19.40 -6.50 11.33
N ALA A 404 -19.34 -7.75 11.79
CA ALA A 404 -19.90 -8.18 13.07
C ALA A 404 -21.39 -7.81 13.22
N ASP A 405 -21.73 -6.78 14.00
CA ASP A 405 -23.09 -6.37 14.33
C ASP A 405 -23.62 -5.20 13.49
N PHE A 406 -22.83 -4.69 12.54
CA PHE A 406 -23.26 -3.70 11.55
C PHE A 406 -22.75 -4.03 10.15
N TYR A 407 -23.14 -3.21 9.17
CA TYR A 407 -22.68 -3.31 7.79
C TYR A 407 -21.88 -2.07 7.38
N LEU A 408 -20.89 -2.24 6.52
CA LEU A 408 -20.08 -1.16 5.96
C LEU A 408 -20.65 -0.74 4.60
N THR A 409 -20.53 0.56 4.32
CA THR A 409 -20.84 1.15 3.01
C THR A 409 -19.71 0.98 1.98
N GLY A 410 -18.61 0.29 2.32
CA GLY A 410 -17.29 0.31 1.66
C GLY A 410 -17.17 -0.20 0.21
N GLY A 411 -18.24 -0.17 -0.58
CA GLY A 411 -18.28 -0.40 -2.03
C GLY A 411 -18.85 0.79 -2.81
N GLY A 412 -19.04 0.62 -4.11
CA GLY A 412 -19.65 1.65 -4.96
C GLY A 412 -21.14 1.80 -4.62
N LEU A 413 -21.52 2.78 -3.80
CA LEU A 413 -22.92 3.10 -3.54
C LEU A 413 -23.39 4.20 -4.49
N LYS A 414 -24.50 3.94 -5.18
CA LYS A 414 -25.13 4.93 -6.06
C LYS A 414 -26.42 5.43 -5.45
N VAL A 415 -26.32 6.59 -4.80
CA VAL A 415 -27.48 7.30 -4.25
C VAL A 415 -28.31 7.89 -5.41
N HIS A 416 -29.60 7.59 -5.43
CA HIS A 416 -30.52 8.14 -6.42
C HIS A 416 -30.91 9.58 -6.05
N ASP A 417 -31.17 10.42 -7.05
CA ASP A 417 -31.77 11.74 -6.80
C ASP A 417 -33.18 11.62 -6.17
N GLU A 418 -33.66 12.73 -5.62
CA GLU A 418 -34.94 12.76 -4.91
C GLU A 418 -36.13 12.37 -5.80
N GLU A 419 -36.14 12.78 -7.08
CA GLU A 419 -37.23 12.48 -8.02
C GLU A 419 -37.27 10.98 -8.34
N SER A 420 -36.11 10.40 -8.60
CA SER A 420 -35.92 8.98 -8.83
C SER A 420 -36.34 8.17 -7.60
N SER A 421 -35.92 8.58 -6.41
CA SER A 421 -36.31 7.94 -5.14
C SER A 421 -37.83 7.95 -4.93
N GLN A 422 -38.48 9.10 -5.15
CA GLN A 422 -39.94 9.19 -5.07
C GLN A 422 -40.66 8.32 -6.10
N SER A 423 -40.07 8.11 -7.28
CA SER A 423 -40.64 7.26 -8.32
C SER A 423 -40.53 5.77 -7.98
N ILE A 424 -39.43 5.37 -7.34
CA ILE A 424 -39.16 4.00 -6.90
C ILE A 424 -40.09 3.64 -5.73
N ASN A 425 -40.20 4.51 -4.72
CA ASN A 425 -41.02 4.27 -3.53
C ASN A 425 -42.54 4.26 -3.79
N LYS A 426 -42.98 4.69 -4.99
CA LYS A 426 -44.40 4.64 -5.41
C LYS A 426 -44.80 3.32 -6.10
N ARG A 427 -43.84 2.46 -6.41
CA ARG A 427 -44.06 1.14 -7.03
C ARG A 427 -44.08 0.07 -5.95
#